data_AF-A0A6B1IKA4-F1
#
_entry.id   AF-A0A6B1IKA4-F1
#
_cell.length_a   1.000
_cell.length_b   1.000
_cell.length_c   1.000
_cell.angle_alpha   90.00
_cell.angle_beta   90.00
_cell.angle_gamma   90.00
#
_symmetry.space_group_name_H-M   'P 1'
#
loop_
_entity.id
_entity.type
_entity.pdbx_description
1 polymer ?
#
loop_
_entity_poly.entity_id
_entity_poly.type
_entity_poly.pdbx_seq_one_letter_code
_entity_poly.pdbx_strand_id
1 'polypeptide(L)'
;MRETEGDDAENADGEGDGPTDELPDRVRRAFADHGSFERDGDGWVSTTTAFDGRVRAEPAEDGRVEFTVAVRVPTLSAVTADEVADVVEDGWADTFERRAVDVGGVTRKRREFDPVVEREGDEIAVIYELADINERRGVDDAGALIDFVEGTYVQGVIPGYEYTAPVSDLLSAARQQGGGGPV
;
A
#
# COMPACT_ATOMS: atom_id res chain seq x y z
N MET A 1 18.66 24.54 -69.20
CA MET A 1 19.34 23.23 -69.00
C MET A 1 19.10 22.89 -67.54
N ARG A 2 18.11 22.04 -67.21
CA ARG A 2 18.15 20.55 -67.18
C ARG A 2 19.33 20.03 -66.35
N GLU A 3 19.05 19.58 -65.11
CA GLU A 3 18.86 18.15 -64.71
C GLU A 3 20.25 17.47 -64.61
N THR A 4 20.68 16.78 -63.54
CA THR A 4 20.04 15.69 -62.76
C THR A 4 20.84 15.40 -61.46
N GLU A 5 20.11 14.93 -60.44
CA GLU A 5 20.38 13.80 -59.50
C GLU A 5 21.73 13.71 -58.75
N GLY A 6 21.81 13.28 -57.48
CA GLY A 6 20.87 12.63 -56.58
C GLY A 6 21.64 12.07 -55.36
N ASP A 7 20.88 11.63 -54.36
CA ASP A 7 21.23 10.64 -53.32
C ASP A 7 22.42 10.91 -52.38
N ASP A 8 22.11 11.25 -51.13
CA ASP A 8 22.68 10.57 -49.96
C ASP A 8 21.70 10.80 -48.79
N ALA A 9 20.92 9.76 -48.51
CA ALA A 9 20.21 9.56 -47.26
C ALA A 9 21.19 9.17 -46.14
N GLU A 10 20.66 9.04 -44.92
CA GLU A 10 21.30 8.53 -43.69
C GLU A 10 22.10 9.57 -42.87
N ASN A 11 21.92 9.75 -41.56
CA ASN A 11 21.25 8.94 -40.54
C ASN A 11 20.64 9.82 -39.45
N ALA A 12 19.53 9.31 -38.93
CA ALA A 12 18.80 9.80 -37.78
C ALA A 12 19.58 9.57 -36.46
N ASP A 13 18.95 10.04 -35.39
CA ASP A 13 19.07 9.55 -34.01
C ASP A 13 20.13 10.23 -33.14
N GLY A 14 19.67 11.29 -32.49
CA GLY A 14 20.37 11.91 -31.38
C GLY A 14 19.50 12.78 -30.48
N GLU A 15 18.17 12.66 -30.53
CA GLU A 15 17.33 13.08 -29.40
C GLU A 15 17.38 11.93 -28.39
N GLY A 16 18.42 11.96 -27.56
CA GLY A 16 18.46 11.16 -26.36
C GLY A 16 17.29 11.58 -25.48
N ASP A 17 16.20 10.82 -25.59
CA ASP A 17 15.22 10.63 -24.54
C ASP A 17 16.01 10.39 -23.24
N GLY A 18 16.13 11.43 -22.41
CA GLY A 18 16.53 11.23 -21.02
C GLY A 18 15.57 10.23 -20.40
N PRO A 19 15.95 9.49 -19.35
CA PRO A 19 15.07 8.50 -18.76
C PRO A 19 13.74 9.18 -18.45
N THR A 20 12.71 8.88 -19.23
CA THR A 20 11.38 9.42 -18.98
C THR A 20 11.02 9.02 -17.56
N ASP A 21 10.61 9.97 -16.73
CA ASP A 21 9.96 9.80 -15.41
C ASP A 21 8.68 8.94 -15.48
N GLU A 22 8.50 8.17 -16.55
CA GLU A 22 7.39 7.27 -16.75
C GLU A 22 7.73 5.90 -16.14
N LEU A 23 6.87 5.47 -15.21
CA LEU A 23 7.05 4.20 -14.53
C LEU A 23 7.18 3.03 -15.52
N PRO A 24 8.18 2.15 -15.37
CA PRO A 24 8.40 1.04 -16.31
C PRO A 24 7.17 0.13 -16.46
N ASP A 25 6.85 -0.27 -17.69
CA ASP A 25 5.70 -1.16 -17.99
C ASP A 25 5.70 -2.47 -17.20
N ARG A 26 6.88 -2.97 -16.83
CA ARG A 26 7.04 -4.15 -15.97
C ARG A 26 6.34 -3.98 -14.62
N VAL A 27 6.36 -2.77 -14.04
CA VAL A 27 5.71 -2.47 -12.76
C VAL A 27 4.20 -2.51 -12.93
N ARG A 28 3.67 -1.85 -13.98
CA ARG A 28 2.24 -1.87 -14.30
C ARG A 28 1.74 -3.30 -14.49
N ARG A 29 2.52 -4.14 -15.18
CA ARG A 29 2.21 -5.57 -15.35
C ARG A 29 2.29 -6.34 -14.03
N ALA A 30 3.24 -6.03 -13.15
CA ALA A 30 3.36 -6.70 -11.86
C ALA A 30 2.11 -6.48 -10.98
N PHE A 31 1.57 -5.25 -10.92
CA PHE A 31 0.31 -4.97 -10.24
C PHE A 31 -0.87 -5.72 -10.87
N ALA A 32 -0.98 -5.71 -12.20
CA ALA A 32 -2.04 -6.42 -12.92
C ALA A 32 -1.96 -7.95 -12.71
N ASP A 33 -0.75 -8.52 -12.74
CA ASP A 33 -0.51 -9.95 -12.50
C ASP A 33 -0.82 -10.35 -11.05
N HIS A 34 -0.59 -9.46 -10.08
CA HIS A 34 -0.89 -9.72 -8.66
C HIS A 34 -2.40 -9.75 -8.40
N GLY A 35 -3.18 -8.87 -9.05
CA GLY A 35 -4.64 -8.91 -9.05
C GLY A 35 -5.32 -8.43 -7.77
N SER A 36 -4.57 -8.00 -6.76
CA SER A 36 -5.10 -7.43 -5.50
C SER A 36 -5.20 -5.90 -5.53
N PHE A 37 -4.88 -5.30 -6.68
CA PHE A 37 -4.72 -3.87 -6.83
C PHE A 37 -5.44 -3.38 -8.08
N GLU A 38 -6.14 -2.26 -7.95
CA GLU A 38 -6.73 -1.52 -9.06
C GLU A 38 -5.98 -0.21 -9.28
N ARG A 39 -5.89 0.23 -10.54
CA ARG A 39 -5.19 1.47 -10.87
C ARG A 39 -6.05 2.68 -10.51
N ASP A 40 -5.47 3.65 -9.82
CA ASP A 40 -6.10 4.91 -9.45
C ASP A 40 -5.12 6.07 -9.64
N GLY A 41 -5.35 6.89 -10.66
CA GLY A 41 -4.44 7.99 -11.03
C GLY A 41 -3.01 7.53 -11.31
N ASP A 42 -2.06 8.08 -10.55
CA ASP A 42 -0.62 7.77 -10.55
C ASP A 42 -0.24 6.54 -9.72
N GLY A 43 -1.18 5.94 -8.98
CA GLY A 43 -0.92 4.81 -8.09
C GLY A 43 -1.92 3.66 -8.25
N TRP A 44 -1.97 2.86 -7.19
CA TRP A 44 -2.84 1.69 -7.07
C TRP A 44 -3.53 1.69 -5.72
N VAL A 45 -4.76 1.19 -5.69
CA VAL A 45 -5.55 0.96 -4.47
C VAL A 45 -5.71 -0.54 -4.29
N SER A 46 -5.51 -1.03 -3.08
CA SER A 46 -5.76 -2.42 -2.73
C SER A 46 -7.26 -2.69 -2.69
N THR A 47 -7.67 -3.81 -3.28
CA THR A 47 -9.06 -4.29 -3.27
C THR A 47 -9.30 -5.38 -2.22
N THR A 48 -8.26 -5.76 -1.47
CA THR A 48 -8.32 -6.89 -0.54
C THR A 48 -8.47 -6.45 0.92
N THR A 49 -8.06 -5.23 1.26
CA THR A 49 -8.29 -4.65 2.59
C THR A 49 -9.63 -3.93 2.66
N ALA A 50 -10.21 -3.85 3.86
CA ALA A 50 -11.39 -3.02 4.12
C ALA A 50 -11.05 -1.53 4.34
N PHE A 51 -9.76 -1.19 4.39
CA PHE A 51 -9.24 0.17 4.60
C PHE A 51 -8.74 0.81 3.29
N ASP A 52 -8.42 2.10 3.30
CA ASP A 52 -7.82 2.75 2.12
C ASP A 52 -6.31 2.45 2.07
N GLY A 53 -5.96 1.34 1.41
CA GLY A 53 -4.58 0.93 1.16
C GLY A 53 -4.11 1.36 -0.23
N ARG A 54 -3.17 2.29 -0.30
CA ARG A 54 -2.63 2.85 -1.54
C ARG A 54 -1.16 2.53 -1.72
N VAL A 55 -0.76 2.31 -2.97
CA VAL A 55 0.64 2.13 -3.35
C VAL A 55 0.97 3.08 -4.47
N ARG A 56 2.01 3.90 -4.29
CA ARG A 56 2.68 4.60 -5.37
C ARG A 56 3.96 3.87 -5.72
N ALA A 57 4.32 3.90 -6.99
CA ALA A 57 5.57 3.33 -7.46
C ALA A 57 6.26 4.34 -8.36
N GLU A 58 7.56 4.56 -8.14
CA GLU A 58 8.38 5.53 -8.85
C GLU A 58 9.71 4.88 -9.26
N PRO A 59 10.25 5.21 -10.45
CA PRO A 59 11.58 4.74 -10.84
C PRO A 59 12.63 5.30 -9.89
N ALA A 60 13.58 4.46 -9.48
CA ALA A 60 14.69 4.82 -8.60
C ALA A 60 16.04 4.50 -9.26
N GLU A 61 17.13 4.92 -8.61
CA GLU A 61 18.49 4.66 -9.07
C GLU A 61 18.78 3.15 -9.22
N ASP A 62 19.77 2.80 -10.05
CA ASP A 62 20.19 1.43 -10.34
C ASP A 62 19.08 0.50 -10.87
N GLY A 63 18.07 1.06 -11.54
CA GLY A 63 16.95 0.31 -12.12
C GLY A 63 15.98 -0.25 -11.09
N ARG A 64 16.07 0.24 -9.84
CA ARG A 64 15.12 -0.07 -8.77
C ARG A 64 13.81 0.67 -8.99
N VAL A 65 12.82 0.25 -8.22
CA VAL A 65 11.54 0.92 -8.09
C VAL A 65 11.35 1.22 -6.61
N GLU A 66 11.07 2.46 -6.29
CA GLU A 66 10.62 2.88 -4.97
C GLU A 66 9.10 2.74 -4.90
N PHE A 67 8.63 2.17 -3.81
CA PHE A 67 7.23 2.00 -3.50
C PHE A 67 6.93 2.74 -2.21
N THR A 68 5.90 3.58 -2.25
CA THR A 68 5.33 4.22 -1.07
C THR A 68 3.98 3.57 -0.81
N VAL A 69 3.86 2.86 0.30
CA VAL A 69 2.63 2.18 0.73
C VAL A 69 1.99 3.03 1.82
N ALA A 70 0.79 3.53 1.59
CA ALA A 70 0.03 4.33 2.55
C ALA A 70 -1.26 3.60 2.90
N VAL A 71 -1.50 3.35 4.19
CA VAL A 71 -2.74 2.74 4.67
C VAL A 71 -3.42 3.72 5.62
N ARG A 72 -4.67 4.08 5.34
CA ARG A 72 -5.49 4.91 6.23
C ARG A 72 -6.49 4.05 6.96
N VAL A 73 -6.41 4.06 8.28
CA VAL A 73 -7.34 3.36 9.17
C VAL A 73 -8.13 4.38 10.00
N PRO A 74 -9.40 4.11 10.35
CA PRO A 74 -10.16 5.01 11.20
C PRO A 74 -9.64 5.02 12.65
N THR A 75 -9.91 6.06 13.41
CA THR A 75 -9.80 6.05 14.88
C THR A 75 -10.91 5.19 15.48
N LEU A 76 -10.79 4.75 16.75
CA LEU A 76 -11.86 3.94 17.35
C LEU A 76 -13.18 4.70 17.38
N SER A 77 -13.15 5.95 17.85
CA SER A 77 -14.29 6.85 17.91
C SER A 77 -15.01 7.06 16.57
N ALA A 78 -14.31 6.94 15.44
CA ALA A 78 -14.88 7.11 14.11
C ALA A 78 -15.72 5.89 13.68
N VAL A 79 -15.48 4.73 14.28
CA VAL A 79 -16.13 3.46 13.94
C VAL A 79 -16.83 2.79 15.11
N THR A 80 -17.08 3.51 16.20
CA THR A 80 -17.92 3.04 17.30
C THR A 80 -19.26 3.76 17.30
N ALA A 81 -20.33 3.03 17.59
CA ALA A 81 -21.67 3.61 17.70
C ALA A 81 -21.80 4.54 18.91
N ASP A 82 -21.10 4.19 20.00
CA ASP A 82 -21.04 4.95 21.25
C ASP A 82 -19.74 5.74 21.35
N GLU A 83 -19.74 6.74 22.24
CA GLU A 83 -18.57 7.55 22.56
C GLU A 83 -17.45 6.71 23.18
N VAL A 84 -16.24 6.87 22.65
CA VAL A 84 -15.00 6.33 23.22
C VAL A 84 -14.36 7.41 24.07
N ALA A 85 -14.04 7.09 25.31
CA ALA A 85 -13.36 8.05 26.19
C ALA A 85 -11.96 8.38 25.64
N ASP A 86 -11.58 9.67 25.68
CA ASP A 86 -10.29 10.16 25.13
C ASP A 86 -9.08 9.34 25.59
N VAL A 87 -9.02 8.97 26.88
CA VAL A 87 -7.93 8.15 27.43
C VAL A 87 -7.83 6.77 26.79
N VAL A 88 -8.97 6.18 26.38
CA VAL A 88 -9.02 4.89 25.69
C VAL A 88 -8.57 5.05 24.24
N GLU A 89 -9.07 6.10 23.57
CA GLU A 89 -8.68 6.45 22.20
C GLU A 89 -7.17 6.65 22.09
N ASP A 90 -6.60 7.52 22.94
CA ASP A 90 -5.18 7.85 22.91
C ASP A 90 -4.31 6.62 23.27
N GLY A 91 -4.69 5.87 24.30
CA GLY A 91 -3.96 4.67 24.70
C GLY A 91 -4.00 3.57 23.64
N TRP A 92 -5.11 3.46 22.91
CA TRP A 92 -5.23 2.57 21.77
C TRP A 92 -4.37 3.03 20.59
N ALA A 93 -4.45 4.31 20.21
CA ALA A 93 -3.70 4.89 19.09
C ALA A 93 -2.18 4.74 19.31
N ASP A 94 -1.70 5.06 20.51
CA ASP A 94 -0.30 4.87 20.91
C ASP A 94 0.15 3.40 20.76
N THR A 95 -0.75 2.47 21.05
CA THR A 95 -0.45 1.04 20.95
C THR A 95 -0.46 0.55 19.52
N PHE A 96 -1.41 1.05 18.72
CA PHE A 96 -1.46 0.80 17.29
C PHE A 96 -0.18 1.31 16.61
N GLU A 97 0.22 2.55 16.86
CA GLU A 97 1.45 3.16 16.34
C GLU A 97 2.67 2.29 16.67
N ARG A 98 2.86 1.94 17.95
CA ARG A 98 3.99 1.10 18.39
C ARG A 98 4.05 -0.26 17.69
N ARG A 99 2.92 -0.81 17.26
CA ARG A 99 2.88 -2.08 16.50
C ARG A 99 3.06 -1.87 15.02
N ALA A 100 2.49 -0.80 14.45
CA ALA A 100 2.65 -0.45 13.05
C ALA A 100 4.12 -0.21 12.69
N VAL A 101 4.90 0.37 13.61
CA VAL A 101 6.35 0.55 13.44
C VAL A 101 7.15 -0.76 13.60
N ASP A 102 6.63 -1.76 14.31
CA ASP A 102 7.28 -3.06 14.54
C ASP A 102 6.96 -4.10 13.45
N VAL A 103 7.04 -3.69 12.18
CA VAL A 103 6.67 -4.49 11.00
C VAL A 103 7.72 -5.56 10.62
N GLY A 104 8.58 -5.94 11.55
CA GLY A 104 9.70 -6.84 11.31
C GLY A 104 9.29 -8.20 10.72
N GLY A 105 9.78 -8.50 9.51
CA GLY A 105 9.70 -9.85 8.93
C GLY A 105 8.44 -10.20 8.13
N VAL A 106 7.58 -9.21 7.85
CA VAL A 106 6.38 -9.41 7.02
C VAL A 106 6.74 -9.59 5.53
N THR A 107 7.81 -8.95 5.07
CA THR A 107 8.26 -9.03 3.68
C THR A 107 9.12 -10.25 3.39
N ARG A 108 9.12 -10.72 2.13
CA ARG A 108 9.86 -11.95 1.74
C ARG A 108 11.36 -11.86 2.03
N LYS A 109 11.93 -10.66 1.92
CA LYS A 109 13.27 -10.35 2.41
C LYS A 109 13.12 -9.66 3.77
N ARG A 110 13.88 -10.10 4.77
CA ARG A 110 13.93 -9.40 6.06
C ARG A 110 14.55 -8.02 5.84
N ARG A 111 13.80 -6.98 6.16
CA ARG A 111 14.17 -5.56 6.05
C ARG A 111 13.71 -4.86 7.33
N GLU A 112 14.43 -3.81 7.67
CA GLU A 112 14.01 -2.87 8.70
C GLU A 112 13.21 -1.77 8.00
N PHE A 113 12.12 -1.36 8.62
CA PHE A 113 11.28 -0.28 8.15
C PHE A 113 11.23 0.78 9.25
N ASP A 114 11.10 2.03 8.83
CA ASP A 114 10.88 3.17 9.72
C ASP A 114 9.64 3.93 9.23
N PRO A 115 8.44 3.36 9.40
CA PRO A 115 7.24 3.95 8.84
C PRO A 115 6.85 5.22 9.57
N VAL A 116 6.26 6.14 8.82
CA VAL A 116 5.67 7.34 9.36
C VAL A 116 4.21 7.03 9.75
N VAL A 117 3.84 7.35 10.99
CA VAL A 117 2.47 7.19 11.49
C VAL A 117 1.94 8.56 11.88
N GLU A 118 0.85 8.99 11.23
CA GLU A 118 0.26 10.31 11.43
C GLU A 118 -1.22 10.20 11.73
N ARG A 119 -1.67 10.84 12.80
CA ARG A 119 -3.09 10.94 13.14
C ARG A 119 -3.66 12.23 12.58
N GLU A 120 -4.69 12.12 11.75
CA GLU A 120 -5.38 13.22 11.09
C GLU A 120 -6.89 13.12 11.34
N GLY A 121 -7.37 13.80 12.38
CA GLY A 121 -8.78 13.79 12.75
C GLY A 121 -9.26 12.38 13.11
N ASP A 122 -10.13 11.84 12.26
CA ASP A 122 -10.80 10.55 12.43
C ASP A 122 -10.04 9.38 11.77
N GLU A 123 -8.83 9.65 11.24
CA GLU A 123 -7.99 8.64 10.59
C GLU A 123 -6.56 8.65 11.14
N ILE A 124 -5.89 7.51 10.99
CA ILE A 124 -4.45 7.33 11.19
C ILE A 124 -3.87 6.82 9.87
N ALA A 125 -2.91 7.56 9.32
CA ALA A 125 -2.16 7.17 8.14
C ALA A 125 -0.86 6.47 8.56
N VAL A 126 -0.60 5.30 7.98
CA VAL A 126 0.65 4.55 8.15
C VAL A 126 1.34 4.48 6.79
N ILE A 127 2.56 5.00 6.71
CA ILE A 127 3.31 5.13 5.46
C ILE A 127 4.60 4.33 5.55
N TYR A 128 4.78 3.36 4.66
CA TYR A 128 6.00 2.58 4.49
C TYR A 128 6.66 2.93 3.15
N GLU A 129 7.98 2.97 3.16
CA GLU A 129 8.80 3.14 1.97
C GLU A 129 9.65 1.88 1.75
N LEU A 130 9.68 1.39 0.52
CA LEU A 130 10.59 0.31 0.14
C LEU A 130 11.14 0.51 -1.27
N ALA A 131 12.38 0.08 -1.47
CA ALA A 131 12.98 0.01 -2.81
C ALA A 131 13.30 -1.44 -3.17
N ASP A 132 12.93 -1.84 -4.38
CA ASP A 132 13.29 -3.16 -4.90
C ASP A 132 13.60 -3.13 -6.40
N ILE A 133 14.60 -3.93 -6.81
CA ILE A 133 14.95 -4.15 -8.22
C ILE A 133 13.99 -5.12 -8.91
N ASN A 134 13.27 -5.93 -8.14
CA ASN A 134 12.27 -6.87 -8.63
C ASN A 134 10.88 -6.31 -8.33
N GLU A 135 10.23 -5.81 -9.37
CA GLU A 135 8.92 -5.18 -9.30
C GLU A 135 7.84 -6.11 -8.74
N ARG A 136 7.86 -7.40 -9.09
CA ARG A 136 6.87 -8.36 -8.58
C ARG A 136 7.00 -8.55 -7.08
N ARG A 137 8.24 -8.69 -6.59
CA ARG A 137 8.50 -8.75 -5.15
C ARG A 137 8.14 -7.45 -4.45
N GLY A 138 8.39 -6.29 -5.07
CA GLY A 138 7.96 -5.00 -4.53
C GLY A 138 6.45 -4.93 -4.35
N VAL A 139 5.68 -5.36 -5.34
CA VAL A 139 4.22 -5.44 -5.27
C VAL A 139 3.73 -6.45 -4.23
N ASP A 140 4.35 -7.65 -4.17
CA ASP A 140 4.06 -8.66 -3.14
C ASP A 140 4.31 -8.07 -1.73
N ASP A 141 5.45 -7.42 -1.53
CA ASP A 141 5.84 -6.82 -0.26
C ASP A 141 4.89 -5.66 0.11
N ALA A 142 4.44 -4.86 -0.87
CA ALA A 142 3.47 -3.79 -0.65
C ALA A 142 2.10 -4.32 -0.20
N GLY A 143 1.59 -5.39 -0.82
CA GLY A 143 0.36 -6.04 -0.37
C GLY A 143 0.48 -6.58 1.06
N ALA A 144 1.60 -7.22 1.37
CA ALA A 144 1.86 -7.76 2.70
C ALA A 144 1.90 -6.66 3.80
N LEU A 145 2.43 -5.48 3.48
CA LEU A 145 2.42 -4.32 4.38
C LEU A 145 1.00 -3.81 4.66
N ILE A 146 0.13 -3.78 3.63
CA ILE A 146 -1.27 -3.40 3.79
C ILE A 146 -2.00 -4.40 4.71
N ASP A 147 -1.83 -5.70 4.44
CA ASP A 147 -2.42 -6.77 5.26
C ASP A 147 -1.92 -6.73 6.71
N PHE A 148 -0.65 -6.35 6.93
CA PHE A 148 -0.08 -6.19 8.25
C PHE A 148 -0.73 -5.05 9.04
N VAL A 149 -0.99 -3.90 8.41
CA VAL A 149 -1.67 -2.77 9.07
C VAL A 149 -3.11 -3.17 9.44
N GLU A 150 -3.83 -3.82 8.53
CA GLU A 150 -5.18 -4.33 8.81
C GLU A 150 -5.17 -5.32 9.97
N GLY A 151 -4.25 -6.29 9.96
CA GLY A 151 -4.08 -7.24 11.05
C GLY A 151 -3.75 -6.57 12.39
N THR A 152 -2.90 -5.54 12.36
CA THR A 152 -2.53 -4.75 13.55
C THR A 152 -3.72 -4.01 14.13
N TYR A 153 -4.56 -3.42 13.26
CA TYR A 153 -5.80 -2.77 13.64
C TYR A 153 -6.77 -3.76 14.30
N VAL A 154 -7.03 -4.90 13.65
CA VAL A 154 -7.95 -5.94 14.16
C VAL A 154 -7.49 -6.48 15.51
N GLN A 155 -6.19 -6.68 15.70
CA GLN A 155 -5.62 -7.09 17.00
C GLN A 155 -5.77 -6.02 18.09
N GLY A 156 -5.92 -4.75 17.70
CA GLY A 156 -6.15 -3.62 18.60
C GLY A 156 -7.62 -3.42 18.99
N VAL A 157 -8.57 -4.07 18.33
CA VAL A 157 -10.01 -3.90 18.62
C VAL A 157 -10.33 -4.24 20.08
N ILE A 158 -11.03 -3.33 20.75
CA ILE A 158 -11.40 -3.48 22.17
C ILE A 158 -12.79 -4.16 22.28
N PRO A 159 -12.91 -5.30 22.99
CA PRO A 159 -14.19 -5.94 23.24
C PRO A 159 -15.15 -5.06 24.04
N GLY A 160 -16.45 -5.16 23.73
CA GLY A 160 -17.52 -4.47 24.47
C GLY A 160 -18.03 -3.19 23.80
N TYR A 161 -17.34 -2.68 22.79
CA TYR A 161 -17.86 -1.63 21.90
C TYR A 161 -18.67 -2.23 20.76
N GLU A 162 -19.70 -1.49 20.34
CA GLU A 162 -20.42 -1.74 19.09
C GLU A 162 -19.71 -0.99 17.96
N TYR A 163 -19.17 -1.75 16.99
CA TYR A 163 -18.45 -1.19 15.85
C TYR A 163 -19.35 -1.06 14.62
N THR A 164 -19.13 0.01 13.86
CA THR A 164 -19.73 0.25 12.54
C THR A 164 -18.77 -0.15 11.42
N ALA A 165 -19.21 -0.03 10.16
CA ALA A 165 -18.38 -0.32 9.00
C ALA A 165 -17.20 0.67 8.91
N PRO A 166 -16.00 0.24 8.46
CA PRO A 166 -15.70 -1.09 7.89
C PRO A 166 -15.40 -2.19 8.93
N VAL A 167 -15.22 -1.84 10.21
CA VAL A 167 -14.74 -2.76 11.25
C VAL A 167 -15.76 -3.84 11.61
N SER A 168 -17.05 -3.50 11.60
CA SER A 168 -18.13 -4.47 11.79
C SER A 168 -18.06 -5.64 10.80
N ASP A 169 -17.65 -5.36 9.57
CA ASP A 169 -17.62 -6.31 8.47
C ASP A 169 -16.40 -7.22 8.59
N LEU A 170 -15.23 -6.65 8.93
CA LEU A 170 -14.01 -7.39 9.26
C LEU A 170 -14.27 -8.39 10.40
N LEU A 171 -14.87 -7.94 11.51
CA LEU A 171 -15.19 -8.79 12.66
C LEU A 171 -16.21 -9.87 12.31
N SER A 172 -17.14 -9.59 11.40
CA SER A 172 -18.13 -10.56 10.93
C SER A 172 -17.51 -11.61 10.02
N ALA A 173 -16.57 -11.22 9.14
CA ALA A 173 -15.82 -12.13 8.29
C ALA A 173 -14.93 -13.09 9.11
N ALA A 174 -14.23 -12.56 10.12
CA ALA A 174 -13.38 -13.37 11.01
C ALA A 174 -14.18 -14.43 11.78
N ARG A 175 -15.38 -14.09 12.27
CA ARG A 175 -16.28 -15.03 12.97
C ARG A 175 -16.76 -16.16 12.06
N GLN A 176 -17.04 -15.87 10.80
CA GLN A 176 -17.46 -16.89 9.82
C GLN A 176 -16.33 -17.88 9.50
N GLN A 177 -15.08 -17.41 9.44
CA GLN A 177 -13.93 -18.28 9.22
C GLN A 177 -13.58 -19.15 10.44
N GLY A 178 -13.76 -18.63 11.66
CA GLY A 178 -13.53 -19.38 12.91
C GLY A 178 -14.64 -20.37 13.30
N GLY A 179 -15.86 -20.19 12.77
CA GLY A 179 -17.02 -21.05 13.08
C GLY A 179 -17.12 -22.34 12.25
N GLY A 180 -16.25 -22.53 11.26
CA GLY A 180 -16.22 -23.67 10.34
C GLY A 180 -15.40 -24.87 10.81
N GLY A 181 -15.18 -25.04 12.11
CA GLY A 181 -14.56 -26.25 12.66
C GLY A 181 -15.47 -27.47 12.43
N PRO A 182 -14.94 -28.62 11.96
CA PRO A 182 -15.78 -29.78 11.67
C PRO A 182 -16.45 -30.28 12.96
N VAL A 183 -17.77 -30.41 12.90
CA VAL A 183 -18.58 -31.18 13.87
C VAL A 183 -18.47 -32.67 13.58
#